data_AF-A0A3D6BJ59-F1
#
_entry.id   AF-A0A3D6BJ59-F1
#
_cell.length_a   1.000
_cell.length_b   1.000
_cell.length_c   1.000
_cell.angle_alpha   90.00
_cell.angle_beta   90.00
_cell.angle_gamma   90.00
#
_symmetry.space_group_name_H-M   'P 1'
#
loop_
_entity.id
_entity.type
_entity.pdbx_description
1 polymer ?
#
loop_
_entity_poly.entity_id
_entity_poly.type
_entity_poly.pdbx_seq_one_letter_code
_entity_poly.pdbx_strand_id
1 'polypeptide(L)'
;KPIKPQIALADLVTGVTVSEAVAMGLVKSSRSGQGAYIDLSMTDAMLSFMGLHISNASATGEIHGINDHGIGYGIFETSDGRYVALCALEEKFFANFCRSACCEELIEHQHTPASANNPYYGKMISIIKSRSFEQWKEFSGRVDCCMSPVLHTDELKDSTYVRERGFIEHKWGLDYAAAVLPEKNGFLNYDKPFHRLGEDNEKYLGK
;
A
#
# COMPACT_ATOMS: atom_id res chain seq x y z
N LYS A 1 -19.45 -5.20 -8.73
CA LYS A 1 -19.36 -6.27 -7.71
C LYS A 1 -18.23 -5.93 -6.75
N PRO A 2 -18.36 -6.21 -5.44
CA PRO A 2 -17.25 -6.07 -4.50
C PRO A 2 -16.02 -6.89 -4.95
N ILE A 3 -14.82 -6.38 -4.69
CA ILE A 3 -13.55 -7.05 -5.01
C ILE A 3 -12.91 -7.52 -3.71
N LYS A 4 -12.60 -8.81 -3.61
CA LYS A 4 -11.89 -9.39 -2.47
C LYS A 4 -10.38 -9.14 -2.64
N PRO A 5 -9.68 -8.56 -1.65
CA PRO A 5 -8.22 -8.50 -1.66
C PRO A 5 -7.60 -9.90 -1.78
N GLN A 6 -6.49 -10.02 -2.53
CA GLN A 6 -5.78 -11.30 -2.67
C GLN A 6 -4.92 -11.64 -1.45
N ILE A 7 -4.61 -10.64 -0.62
CA ILE A 7 -3.98 -10.82 0.67
C ILE A 7 -5.02 -11.00 1.77
N ALA A 8 -4.63 -11.65 2.86
CA ALA A 8 -5.42 -11.75 4.08
C ALA A 8 -5.44 -10.42 4.85
N LEU A 9 -6.01 -9.38 4.24
CA LEU A 9 -5.93 -8.00 4.72
C LEU A 9 -6.43 -7.84 6.16
N ALA A 10 -7.57 -8.47 6.49
CA ALA A 10 -8.15 -8.43 7.83
C ALA A 10 -7.24 -9.06 8.88
N ASP A 11 -6.61 -10.21 8.57
CA ASP A 11 -5.66 -10.86 9.48
C ASP A 11 -4.41 -10.00 9.69
N LEU A 12 -3.87 -9.42 8.61
CA LEU A 12 -2.66 -8.59 8.66
C LEU A 12 -2.88 -7.30 9.45
N VAL A 13 -3.96 -6.58 9.17
CA VAL A 13 -4.31 -5.35 9.91
C VAL A 13 -4.54 -5.68 11.38
N THR A 14 -5.29 -6.74 11.65
CA THR A 14 -5.54 -7.19 13.03
C THR A 14 -4.25 -7.55 13.75
N GLY A 15 -3.30 -8.21 13.09
CA GLY A 15 -1.99 -8.51 13.66
C GLY A 15 -1.23 -7.27 14.11
N VAL A 16 -1.27 -6.19 13.31
CA VAL A 16 -0.67 -4.90 13.67
C VAL A 16 -1.44 -4.26 14.84
N THR A 17 -2.77 -4.23 14.80
CA THR A 17 -3.59 -3.66 15.89
C THR A 17 -3.36 -4.39 17.22
N VAL A 18 -3.23 -5.72 17.20
CA VAL A 18 -2.88 -6.52 18.39
C VAL A 18 -1.47 -6.17 18.89
N SER A 19 -0.50 -6.04 17.99
CA SER A 19 0.87 -5.65 18.36
C SER A 19 0.89 -4.29 19.08
N GLU A 20 0.16 -3.30 18.57
CA GLU A 20 0.01 -1.99 19.22
C GLU A 20 -0.69 -2.10 20.58
N ALA A 21 -1.79 -2.86 20.67
CA ALA A 21 -2.52 -3.05 21.91
C ALA A 21 -1.66 -3.72 23.00
N VAL A 22 -0.85 -4.72 22.63
CA VAL A 22 0.11 -5.37 23.53
C VAL A 22 1.20 -4.38 23.96
N ALA A 23 1.77 -3.59 23.05
CA ALA A 23 2.77 -2.58 23.38
C ALA A 23 2.20 -1.55 24.37
N MET A 24 0.98 -1.06 24.15
CA MET A 24 0.28 -0.17 25.10
C MET A 24 0.02 -0.86 26.45
N GLY A 25 -0.37 -2.14 26.43
CA GLY A 25 -0.55 -2.95 27.64
C GLY A 25 0.73 -3.08 28.47
N LEU A 26 1.88 -3.27 27.80
CA LEU A 26 3.20 -3.29 28.45
C LEU A 26 3.57 -1.93 29.04
N VAL A 27 3.28 -0.82 28.36
CA VAL A 27 3.48 0.53 28.91
C VAL A 27 2.61 0.77 30.14
N LYS A 28 1.34 0.33 30.13
CA LYS A 28 0.45 0.40 31.30
C LYS A 28 0.99 -0.46 32.45
N SER A 29 1.41 -1.68 32.14
CA SER A 29 1.90 -2.63 33.15
C SER A 29 3.20 -2.16 33.78
N SER A 30 4.14 -1.58 33.01
CA SER A 30 5.39 -1.05 33.56
C SER A 30 5.18 0.14 34.49
N ARG A 31 4.13 0.94 34.27
CA ARG A 31 3.80 2.10 35.10
C ARG A 31 2.96 1.78 36.32
N SER A 32 2.05 0.80 36.21
CA SER A 32 1.07 0.50 37.26
C SER A 32 1.32 -0.80 38.02
N GLY A 33 2.19 -1.68 37.50
CA GLY A 33 2.36 -3.05 37.98
C GLY A 33 1.20 -4.00 37.64
N GLN A 34 0.16 -3.51 36.95
CA GLN A 34 -1.03 -4.30 36.62
C GLN A 34 -1.09 -4.63 35.12
N GLY A 35 -1.41 -5.89 34.82
CA GLY A 35 -1.65 -6.33 33.45
C GLY A 35 -2.90 -5.70 32.82
N ALA A 36 -3.18 -6.08 31.57
CA ALA A 36 -4.38 -5.69 30.86
C ALA A 36 -4.97 -6.90 30.13
N TYR A 37 -6.31 -6.99 30.14
CA TYR A 37 -7.05 -7.83 29.21
C TYR A 37 -7.29 -7.02 27.94
N ILE A 38 -6.94 -7.57 26.78
CA ILE A 38 -7.12 -6.94 25.48
C ILE A 38 -8.24 -7.69 24.78
N ASP A 39 -9.38 -7.03 24.63
CA ASP A 39 -10.50 -7.50 23.83
C ASP A 39 -10.41 -6.88 22.43
N LEU A 40 -10.31 -7.72 21.40
CA LEU A 40 -10.11 -7.26 20.04
C LEU A 40 -10.76 -8.22 19.06
N SER A 41 -11.49 -7.67 18.09
CA SER A 41 -12.04 -8.42 16.96
C SER A 41 -11.47 -7.92 15.62
N MET A 42 -11.37 -8.81 14.63
CA MET A 42 -11.00 -8.43 13.26
C MET A 42 -12.00 -7.43 12.67
N THR A 43 -13.26 -7.51 13.08
CA THR A 43 -14.31 -6.59 12.65
C THR A 43 -14.01 -5.17 13.12
N ASP A 44 -13.63 -4.99 14.39
CA ASP A 44 -13.31 -3.68 14.95
C ASP A 44 -12.05 -3.09 14.31
N ALA A 45 -11.03 -3.94 14.10
CA ALA A 45 -9.80 -3.53 13.41
C ALA A 45 -10.09 -3.02 12.00
N MET A 46 -10.89 -3.75 11.21
CA MET A 46 -11.27 -3.32 9.87
C MET A 46 -12.19 -2.10 9.87
N LEU A 47 -13.09 -1.96 10.84
CA LEU A 47 -13.98 -0.81 10.95
C LEU A 47 -13.19 0.49 11.14
N SER A 48 -12.05 0.45 11.84
CA SER A 48 -11.18 1.62 12.03
C SER A 48 -10.66 2.21 10.69
N PHE A 49 -10.52 1.39 9.65
CA PHE A 49 -10.11 1.83 8.30
C PHE A 49 -11.27 2.42 7.49
N MET A 50 -12.51 2.29 7.95
CA MET A 50 -13.70 2.80 7.26
C MET A 50 -14.05 4.25 7.62
N GLY A 51 -13.27 4.91 8.49
CA GLY A 51 -13.61 6.23 9.03
C GLY A 51 -14.00 7.26 7.95
N LEU A 52 -13.18 7.40 6.90
CA LEU A 52 -13.45 8.34 5.83
C LEU A 52 -14.71 7.97 5.01
N HIS A 53 -14.92 6.67 4.74
CA HIS A 53 -16.12 6.20 4.04
C HIS A 53 -17.39 6.45 4.84
N ILE A 54 -17.37 6.20 6.15
CA ILE A 54 -18.50 6.44 7.06
C ILE A 54 -18.83 7.94 7.09
N SER A 55 -17.81 8.80 7.23
CA SER A 55 -18.00 10.25 7.20
C SER A 55 -18.57 10.73 5.86
N ASN A 56 -18.05 10.23 4.74
CA ASN A 56 -18.53 10.61 3.41
C ASN A 56 -19.98 10.16 3.17
N ALA A 57 -20.32 8.92 3.54
CA ALA A 57 -21.69 8.42 3.45
C ALA A 57 -22.65 9.28 4.27
N SER A 58 -22.25 9.70 5.48
CA SER A 58 -23.04 10.61 6.31
C SER A 58 -23.21 12.00 5.70
N ALA A 59 -22.18 12.52 5.01
CA ALA A 59 -22.18 13.88 4.47
C ALA A 59 -22.89 13.98 3.10
N THR A 60 -22.79 12.93 2.27
CA THR A 60 -23.19 12.97 0.86
C THR A 60 -24.31 12.00 0.50
N GLY A 61 -24.56 10.99 1.35
CA GLY A 61 -25.43 9.86 1.04
C GLY A 61 -24.79 8.80 0.12
N GLU A 62 -23.53 8.97 -0.30
CA GLU A 62 -22.82 8.00 -1.14
C GLU A 62 -22.37 6.78 -0.31
N ILE A 63 -22.91 5.61 -0.64
CA ILE A 63 -22.76 4.36 0.13
C ILE A 63 -21.73 3.39 -0.46
N HIS A 64 -21.18 3.67 -1.65
CA HIS A 64 -20.21 2.80 -2.31
C HIS A 64 -18.75 3.12 -1.97
N GLY A 65 -18.53 4.00 -1.00
CA GLY A 65 -17.21 4.45 -0.58
C GLY A 65 -16.68 5.61 -1.43
N ILE A 66 -15.40 5.90 -1.27
CA ILE A 66 -14.70 7.00 -1.94
C ILE A 66 -13.76 6.37 -2.93
N ASN A 67 -14.10 6.48 -4.21
CA ASN A 67 -13.33 5.85 -5.29
C ASN A 67 -13.01 6.82 -6.43
N ASP A 68 -13.57 8.04 -6.42
CA ASP A 68 -13.33 9.04 -7.46
C ASP A 68 -12.56 10.22 -6.87
N HIS A 69 -11.37 10.42 -7.40
CA HIS A 69 -10.46 11.51 -7.05
C HIS A 69 -10.11 12.36 -8.29
N GLY A 70 -10.92 12.24 -9.35
CA GLY A 70 -10.72 12.90 -10.62
C GLY A 70 -9.80 12.14 -11.57
N ILE A 71 -9.67 12.65 -12.80
CA ILE A 71 -8.94 11.98 -13.89
C ILE A 71 -7.43 11.81 -13.62
N GLY A 72 -6.88 12.56 -12.67
CA GLY A 72 -5.47 12.52 -12.27
C GLY A 72 -5.13 11.46 -11.22
N TYR A 73 -6.08 10.61 -10.84
CA TYR A 73 -5.88 9.60 -9.81
C TYR A 73 -6.44 8.24 -10.23
N GLY A 74 -5.57 7.26 -10.44
CA GLY A 74 -5.98 5.92 -10.83
C GLY A 74 -4.86 4.99 -11.26
N ILE A 75 -5.24 3.75 -11.58
CA ILE A 75 -4.36 2.75 -12.18
C ILE A 75 -4.73 2.62 -13.65
N PHE A 76 -3.74 2.81 -14.52
CA PHE A 76 -3.93 2.92 -15.96
C PHE A 76 -3.16 1.83 -16.68
N GLU A 77 -3.82 1.18 -17.64
CA GLU A 77 -3.21 0.20 -18.52
C GLU A 77 -2.36 0.92 -19.60
N THR A 78 -1.16 0.41 -19.81
CA THR A 78 -0.17 0.89 -20.80
C THR A 78 -0.35 0.18 -22.15
N SER A 79 0.42 0.57 -23.18
CA SER A 79 0.26 0.02 -24.53
C SER A 79 0.54 -1.49 -24.64
N ASP A 80 1.32 -2.05 -23.72
CA ASP A 80 1.75 -3.44 -23.66
C ASP A 80 1.03 -4.24 -22.56
N GLY A 81 -0.12 -3.76 -22.07
CA GLY A 81 -0.99 -4.50 -21.13
C GLY A 81 -0.49 -4.54 -19.68
N ARG A 82 0.59 -3.83 -19.38
CA ARG A 82 1.08 -3.58 -18.01
C ARG A 82 0.41 -2.35 -17.43
N TYR A 83 0.67 -2.01 -16.16
CA TYR A 83 -0.03 -0.94 -15.46
C TYR A 83 0.92 0.07 -14.80
N VAL A 84 0.49 1.33 -14.75
CA VAL A 84 1.09 2.40 -13.95
C VAL A 84 0.03 3.05 -13.08
N ALA A 85 0.41 3.50 -11.89
CA ALA A 85 -0.46 4.29 -11.04
C ALA A 85 -0.08 5.77 -11.17
N LEU A 86 -1.06 6.63 -11.44
CA LEU A 86 -0.93 8.08 -11.32
C LEU A 86 -1.76 8.51 -10.13
N CYS A 87 -1.13 9.12 -9.12
CA CYS A 87 -1.77 9.57 -7.89
C CYS A 87 -1.61 11.08 -7.70
N ALA A 88 -1.85 11.86 -8.74
CA ALA A 88 -1.61 13.30 -8.77
C ALA A 88 -2.82 14.08 -8.23
N LEU A 89 -3.04 14.03 -6.91
CA LEU A 89 -4.12 14.76 -6.25
C LEU A 89 -3.88 16.28 -6.24
N GLU A 90 -2.64 16.71 -6.04
CA GLU A 90 -2.27 18.11 -6.03
C GLU A 90 -2.04 18.64 -7.45
N GLU A 91 -2.57 19.84 -7.73
CA GLU A 91 -2.55 20.49 -9.05
C GLU A 91 -1.16 20.55 -9.67
N LYS A 92 -0.12 20.82 -8.86
CA LYS A 92 1.27 20.89 -9.35
C LYS A 92 1.75 19.58 -9.98
N PHE A 93 1.42 18.43 -9.39
CA PHE A 93 1.87 17.12 -9.87
C PHE A 93 1.14 16.74 -11.14
N PHE A 94 -0.15 17.04 -11.19
CA PHE A 94 -0.97 16.80 -12.37
C PHE A 94 -0.56 17.69 -13.54
N ALA A 95 -0.27 18.97 -13.27
CA ALA A 95 0.27 19.89 -14.27
C ALA A 95 1.64 19.46 -14.79
N ASN A 96 2.52 18.95 -13.91
CA ASN A 96 3.83 18.41 -14.32
C ASN A 96 3.67 17.18 -15.23
N PHE A 97 2.75 16.27 -14.91
CA PHE A 97 2.39 15.15 -15.77
C PHE A 97 1.92 15.68 -17.13
N CYS A 98 0.92 16.58 -17.15
CA CYS A 98 0.30 17.04 -18.38
C CYS A 98 1.29 17.76 -19.30
N ARG A 99 2.13 18.65 -18.76
CA ARG A 99 3.17 19.33 -19.54
C ARG A 99 4.20 18.36 -20.12
N SER A 100 4.64 17.40 -19.31
CA SER A 100 5.68 16.43 -19.73
C SER A 100 5.12 15.35 -20.68
N ALA A 101 3.81 15.09 -20.61
CA ALA A 101 3.10 14.17 -21.50
C ALA A 101 2.50 14.87 -22.74
N CYS A 102 2.64 16.20 -22.84
CA CYS A 102 2.09 17.04 -23.91
C CYS A 102 0.56 16.97 -24.03
N CYS A 103 -0.12 17.14 -22.89
CA CYS A 103 -1.58 17.17 -22.76
C CYS A 103 -2.07 18.25 -21.77
N GLU A 104 -1.47 19.44 -21.84
CA GLU A 104 -1.74 20.58 -20.96
C GLU A 104 -3.22 20.99 -20.91
N GLU A 105 -4.00 20.73 -21.96
CA GLU A 105 -5.43 20.96 -21.96
C GLU A 105 -6.20 20.16 -20.90
N LEU A 106 -5.62 19.10 -20.34
CA LEU A 106 -6.25 18.32 -19.26
C LEU A 106 -6.15 19.00 -17.90
N ILE A 107 -5.24 19.96 -17.70
CA ILE A 107 -4.92 20.56 -16.39
C ILE A 107 -6.17 21.12 -15.72
N GLU A 108 -6.96 21.90 -16.45
CA GLU A 108 -8.21 22.52 -15.97
C GLU A 108 -9.33 21.50 -15.69
N HIS A 109 -9.14 20.23 -16.05
CA HIS A 109 -10.12 19.16 -15.93
C HIS A 109 -9.72 18.07 -14.93
N GLN A 110 -8.65 18.30 -14.15
CA GLN A 110 -8.13 17.35 -13.17
C GLN A 110 -9.21 16.75 -12.26
N HIS A 111 -10.10 17.60 -11.74
CA HIS A 111 -11.14 17.21 -10.78
C HIS A 111 -12.45 16.75 -11.42
N THR A 112 -12.48 16.58 -12.75
CA THR A 112 -13.65 16.00 -13.42
C THR A 112 -13.72 14.50 -13.14
N PRO A 113 -14.93 13.89 -13.07
CA PRO A 113 -15.07 12.48 -12.67
C PRO A 113 -14.29 11.50 -13.53
N ALA A 114 -13.66 10.50 -12.92
CA ALA A 114 -12.97 9.41 -13.62
C ALA A 114 -13.98 8.38 -14.21
N SER A 115 -14.76 8.80 -15.21
CA SER A 115 -15.86 8.01 -15.79
C SER A 115 -15.67 7.78 -17.28
N ALA A 116 -16.15 6.64 -17.79
CA ALA A 116 -16.10 6.30 -19.21
C ALA A 116 -16.82 7.32 -20.12
N ASN A 117 -17.79 8.06 -19.58
CA ASN A 117 -18.51 9.11 -20.32
C ASN A 117 -17.79 10.46 -20.30
N ASN A 118 -16.71 10.61 -19.53
CA ASN A 118 -15.94 11.85 -19.46
C ASN A 118 -14.87 11.85 -20.59
N PRO A 119 -14.95 12.79 -21.56
CA PRO A 119 -13.99 12.83 -22.66
C PRO A 119 -12.54 13.09 -22.19
N TYR A 120 -12.35 13.84 -21.10
CA TYR A 120 -11.02 14.12 -20.55
C TYR A 120 -10.40 12.88 -19.91
N TYR A 121 -11.22 12.04 -19.28
CA TYR A 121 -10.76 10.75 -18.76
C TYR A 121 -10.42 9.77 -19.89
N GLY A 122 -11.24 9.71 -20.94
CA GLY A 122 -10.94 8.93 -22.14
C GLY A 122 -9.62 9.35 -22.81
N LYS A 123 -9.35 10.66 -22.83
CA LYS A 123 -8.08 11.20 -23.32
C LYS A 123 -6.90 10.83 -22.43
N MET A 124 -7.05 10.92 -21.10
CA MET A 124 -6.05 10.45 -20.14
C MET A 124 -5.68 8.97 -20.39
N ILE A 125 -6.69 8.10 -20.50
CA ILE A 125 -6.48 6.68 -20.80
C ILE A 125 -5.73 6.51 -22.12
N SER A 126 -6.11 7.26 -23.17
CA SER A 126 -5.48 7.18 -24.49
C SER A 126 -4.01 7.61 -24.46
N ILE A 127 -3.68 8.65 -23.68
CA ILE A 127 -2.30 9.10 -23.48
C ILE A 127 -1.49 8.01 -22.81
N ILE A 128 -1.98 7.44 -21.70
CA ILE A 128 -1.26 6.36 -21.01
C ILE A 128 -1.11 5.13 -21.93
N LYS A 129 -2.15 4.75 -22.67
CA LYS A 129 -2.10 3.66 -23.65
C LYS A 129 -1.21 3.91 -24.86
N SER A 130 -0.68 5.12 -25.05
CA SER A 130 0.21 5.43 -26.18
C SER A 130 1.67 5.02 -25.97
N ARG A 131 2.08 4.74 -24.73
CA ARG A 131 3.46 4.35 -24.38
C ARG A 131 3.47 3.04 -23.59
N SER A 132 4.58 2.31 -23.72
CA SER A 132 4.82 1.06 -23.00
C SER A 132 5.08 1.30 -21.51
N PHE A 133 4.99 0.24 -20.72
CA PHE A 133 5.38 0.23 -19.32
C PHE A 133 6.76 0.82 -19.06
N GLU A 134 7.78 0.37 -19.79
CA GLU A 134 9.17 0.81 -19.54
C GLU A 134 9.34 2.31 -19.86
N GLN A 135 8.64 2.83 -20.88
CA GLN A 135 8.64 4.26 -21.15
C GLN A 135 7.99 5.07 -20.03
N TRP A 136 6.88 4.59 -19.45
CA TRP A 136 6.24 5.26 -18.31
C TRP A 136 7.04 5.12 -17.02
N LYS A 137 7.71 3.99 -16.82
CA LYS A 137 8.64 3.78 -15.69
C LYS A 137 9.81 4.77 -15.77
N GLU A 138 10.44 4.89 -16.93
CA GLU A 138 11.50 5.89 -17.18
C GLU A 138 10.97 7.32 -17.00
N PHE A 139 9.77 7.62 -17.51
CA PHE A 139 9.10 8.90 -17.32
C PHE A 139 8.89 9.23 -15.84
N SER A 140 8.36 8.29 -15.05
CA SER A 140 8.08 8.47 -13.63
C SER A 140 9.34 8.70 -12.79
N GLY A 141 10.49 8.18 -13.23
CA GLY A 141 11.78 8.43 -12.59
C GLY A 141 12.37 9.83 -12.88
N ARG A 142 11.81 10.56 -13.87
CA ARG A 142 12.30 11.89 -14.29
C ARG A 142 11.34 13.01 -13.98
N VAL A 143 10.04 12.73 -13.99
CA VAL A 143 8.97 13.72 -13.85
C VAL A 143 8.35 13.61 -12.47
N ASP A 144 8.44 14.69 -11.70
CA ASP A 144 7.81 14.82 -10.39
C ASP A 144 6.29 15.00 -10.54
N CYS A 145 5.57 13.88 -10.65
CA CYS A 145 4.14 13.86 -10.95
C CYS A 145 3.34 12.78 -10.22
N CYS A 146 3.89 12.19 -9.15
CA CYS A 146 3.23 11.12 -8.37
C CYS A 146 2.78 9.93 -9.25
N MET A 147 3.51 9.66 -10.32
CA MET A 147 3.36 8.44 -11.11
C MET A 147 4.32 7.36 -10.59
N SER A 148 3.89 6.11 -10.61
CA SER A 148 4.74 4.96 -10.27
C SER A 148 4.41 3.73 -11.11
N PRO A 149 5.40 2.87 -11.40
CA PRO A 149 5.16 1.58 -12.05
C PRO A 149 4.44 0.61 -11.11
N VAL A 150 3.47 -0.14 -11.62
CA VAL A 150 2.87 -1.27 -10.91
C VAL A 150 3.71 -2.52 -11.19
N LEU A 151 4.63 -2.82 -10.27
CA LEU A 151 5.55 -3.95 -10.37
C LEU A 151 4.84 -5.29 -10.08
N HIS A 152 5.28 -6.34 -10.76
CA HIS A 152 5.04 -7.71 -10.37
C HIS A 152 5.92 -8.10 -9.17
N THR A 153 5.51 -9.13 -8.44
CA THR A 153 6.21 -9.58 -7.21
C THR A 153 7.66 -9.96 -7.46
N ASP A 154 7.97 -10.59 -8.60
CA ASP A 154 9.31 -11.02 -8.98
C ASP A 154 10.23 -9.86 -9.40
N GLU A 155 9.67 -8.70 -9.76
CA GLU A 155 10.40 -7.47 -10.11
C GLU A 155 10.78 -6.65 -8.87
N LEU A 156 10.14 -6.89 -7.70
CA LEU A 156 10.36 -6.09 -6.49
C LEU A 156 11.82 -6.09 -6.03
N LYS A 157 12.50 -7.24 -6.14
CA LYS A 157 13.90 -7.40 -5.74
C LYS A 157 14.87 -6.53 -6.55
N ASP A 158 14.47 -6.12 -7.76
CA ASP A 158 15.30 -5.31 -8.64
C ASP A 158 15.09 -3.81 -8.39
N SER A 159 13.99 -3.43 -7.70
CA SER A 159 13.71 -2.05 -7.32
C SER A 159 14.82 -1.49 -6.42
N THR A 160 15.37 -0.33 -6.80
CA THR A 160 16.38 0.38 -6.02
C THR A 160 15.88 0.66 -4.60
N TYR A 161 14.63 1.12 -4.45
CA TYR A 161 14.04 1.39 -3.13
C TYR A 161 13.99 0.14 -2.24
N VAL A 162 13.52 -0.98 -2.79
CA VAL A 162 13.41 -2.25 -2.04
C VAL A 162 14.79 -2.75 -1.59
N ARG A 163 15.80 -2.66 -2.47
CA ARG A 163 17.19 -3.06 -2.17
C ARG A 163 17.84 -2.17 -1.13
N GLU A 164 17.73 -0.85 -1.26
CA GLU A 164 18.31 0.11 -0.31
C GLU A 164 17.70 -0.01 1.08
N ARG A 165 16.43 -0.39 1.16
CA ARG A 165 15.71 -0.63 2.41
C ARG A 165 15.92 -2.04 2.98
N GLY A 166 16.53 -2.95 2.23
CA GLY A 166 16.71 -4.34 2.66
C GLY A 166 15.40 -5.10 2.89
N PHE A 167 14.31 -4.72 2.21
CA PHE A 167 12.99 -5.30 2.47
C PHE A 167 12.84 -6.74 2.00
N ILE A 168 13.67 -7.21 1.08
CA ILE A 168 13.69 -8.60 0.64
C ILE A 168 15.00 -9.22 1.12
N GLU A 169 14.88 -10.20 2.02
CA GLU A 169 15.99 -10.98 2.53
C GLU A 169 15.91 -12.42 2.02
N HIS A 170 17.05 -13.00 1.66
CA HIS A 170 17.16 -14.41 1.32
C HIS A 170 17.61 -15.21 2.55
N LYS A 171 16.71 -16.00 3.14
CA LYS A 171 16.99 -16.85 4.30
C LYS A 171 16.42 -18.24 4.07
N TRP A 172 17.05 -19.27 4.61
CA TRP A 172 16.52 -20.65 4.58
C TRP A 172 16.06 -21.17 3.21
N GLY A 173 16.67 -20.67 2.12
CA GLY A 173 16.35 -21.05 0.73
C GLY A 173 15.14 -20.34 0.11
N LEU A 174 14.62 -19.29 0.74
CA LEU A 174 13.44 -18.53 0.28
C LEU A 174 13.66 -17.01 0.44
N ASP A 175 12.98 -16.25 -0.42
CA ASP A 175 12.92 -14.79 -0.31
C ASP A 175 11.76 -14.39 0.61
N TYR A 176 12.03 -13.49 1.57
CA TYR A 176 11.06 -13.01 2.54
C TYR A 176 10.97 -11.49 2.55
N ALA A 177 9.75 -10.98 2.75
CA ALA A 177 9.54 -9.59 3.12
C ALA A 177 9.96 -9.39 4.59
N ALA A 178 11.07 -8.68 4.81
CA ALA A 178 11.60 -8.41 6.13
C ALA A 178 10.90 -7.21 6.81
N ALA A 179 10.66 -7.34 8.11
CA ALA A 179 10.24 -6.21 8.95
C ALA A 179 11.48 -5.36 9.29
N VAL A 180 11.83 -4.43 8.40
CA VAL A 180 13.02 -3.58 8.58
C VAL A 180 12.69 -2.35 9.42
N LEU A 181 13.22 -2.32 10.65
CA LEU A 181 13.38 -1.09 11.41
C LEU A 181 14.75 -0.48 11.05
N PRO A 182 14.81 0.73 10.48
CA PRO A 182 16.06 1.36 10.05
C PRO A 182 16.87 1.88 11.24
N GLU A 183 17.35 1.00 12.10
CA GLU A 183 18.30 1.32 13.15
C GLU A 183 19.57 0.48 13.00
N LYS A 184 20.74 1.12 13.17
CA LYS A 184 22.06 0.47 13.07
C LYS A 184 22.26 -0.70 14.04
N ASN A 185 21.44 -0.78 15.10
CA ASN A 185 21.45 -1.81 16.14
C ASN A 185 20.02 -2.27 16.47
N GLY A 186 19.23 -2.63 15.45
CA GLY A 186 17.85 -3.11 15.66
C GLY A 186 17.78 -4.25 16.69
N PHE A 187 16.78 -4.20 17.57
CA PHE A 187 16.53 -5.23 18.58
C PHE A 187 15.81 -6.48 18.03
N LEU A 188 15.35 -6.41 16.77
CA LEU A 188 14.77 -7.54 16.06
C LEU A 188 15.88 -8.35 15.41
N ASN A 189 16.10 -9.58 15.92
CA ASN A 189 17.01 -10.54 15.34
C ASN A 189 16.22 -11.82 14.99
N TYR A 190 16.25 -12.18 13.70
CA TYR A 190 15.63 -13.40 13.15
C TYR A 190 16.68 -14.33 12.50
N ASP A 191 17.78 -14.59 13.20
CA ASP A 191 18.89 -15.43 12.71
C ASP A 191 18.54 -16.92 12.61
N LYS A 192 17.54 -17.38 13.39
CA LYS A 192 17.12 -18.77 13.44
C LYS A 192 15.88 -19.02 12.57
N PRO A 193 15.82 -20.17 11.86
CA PRO A 193 14.61 -20.57 11.16
C PRO A 193 13.45 -20.74 12.13
N PHE A 194 12.23 -20.78 11.59
CA PHE A 194 11.04 -21.17 12.34
C PHE A 194 11.29 -22.53 13.02
N HIS A 195 10.92 -22.60 14.29
CA HIS A 195 11.03 -23.83 15.08
C HIS A 195 10.15 -24.92 14.49
N ARG A 196 10.63 -26.16 14.53
CA ARG A 196 9.82 -27.34 14.19
C ARG A 196 8.76 -27.58 15.26
N LEU A 197 7.69 -28.27 14.89
CA LEU A 197 6.65 -28.66 15.83
C LEU A 197 7.26 -29.46 17.00
N GLY A 198 7.17 -28.91 18.21
CA GLY A 198 7.66 -29.53 19.44
C GLY A 198 9.17 -29.41 19.70
N GLU A 199 9.91 -28.64 18.91
CA GLU A 199 11.36 -28.49 19.03
C GLU A 199 11.83 -28.07 20.44
N ASP A 200 11.06 -27.21 21.12
CA ASP A 200 11.40 -26.71 22.45
C ASP A 200 10.60 -27.35 23.60
N ASN A 201 9.94 -28.49 23.36
CA ASN A 201 9.08 -29.13 24.37
C ASN A 201 9.84 -29.48 25.65
N GLU A 202 11.01 -30.11 25.54
CA GLU A 202 11.83 -30.51 26.69
C GLU A 202 12.22 -29.29 27.54
N LYS A 203 12.59 -28.18 26.89
CA LYS A 203 12.99 -26.94 27.54
C LYS A 203 11.87 -26.29 28.34
N TYR A 204 10.66 -26.19 27.78
CA TYR A 204 9.57 -25.41 28.39
C TYR A 204 8.57 -26.26 29.18
N LEU A 205 8.46 -27.55 28.88
CA LEU A 205 7.51 -28.47 29.51
C LEU A 205 8.20 -29.48 30.45
N GLY A 206 9.53 -29.64 30.38
CA GLY A 206 10.27 -30.62 31.16
C GLY A 206 9.88 -32.07 30.86
N LYS A 207 9.45 -32.35 29.62
CA LYS A 207 9.03 -33.67 29.13
C LYS A 207 9.92 -34.16 28.00
#